data_AF-A0A327HHT8-F1
#
_entry.id   AF-A0A327HHT8-F1
#
_cell.length_a   1.000
_cell.length_b   1.000
_cell.length_c   1.000
_cell.angle_alpha   90.00
_cell.angle_beta   90.00
_cell.angle_gamma   90.00
#
_symmetry.space_group_name_H-M   'P 1'
#
loop_
_entity.id
_entity.type
_entity.pdbx_description
1 polymer ?
#
loop_
_entity_poly.entity_id
_entity_poly.type
_entity_poly.pdbx_seq_one_letter_code
_entity_poly.pdbx_strand_id
1 'polypeptide(L)'
;MEFAYYSLSIIAAFVFTRWVTENFKFHVRSESIWLHHWIIAAIIMVVMLVMKFESEIAWGLVTGIALEGLGRKNWSILRKK
;
A
#
# COMPACT_ATOMS: atom_id res chain seq x y z
N MET A 1 0.34 -16.56 -17.64
CA MET A 1 0.02 -16.85 -16.22
C MET A 1 0.44 -15.73 -15.29
N GLU A 2 1.54 -15.04 -15.58
CA GLU A 2 2.05 -13.85 -14.87
C GLU A 2 0.97 -12.82 -14.52
N PHE A 3 0.16 -12.40 -15.50
CA PHE A 3 -0.96 -11.48 -15.27
C PHE A 3 -2.01 -12.02 -14.27
N ALA A 4 -2.23 -13.33 -14.23
CA ALA A 4 -3.14 -13.95 -13.27
C ALA A 4 -2.56 -13.89 -11.85
N TYR A 5 -1.27 -14.18 -11.68
CA TYR A 5 -0.59 -14.04 -10.39
C TYR A 5 -0.56 -12.59 -9.90
N TYR A 6 -0.30 -11.63 -10.79
CA TYR A 6 -0.41 -10.20 -10.49
C TYR A 6 -1.81 -9.85 -9.97
N SER A 7 -2.85 -10.25 -10.71
CA SER A 7 -4.25 -9.95 -10.37
C SER A 7 -4.67 -10.55 -9.03
N LEU A 8 -4.35 -11.82 -8.78
CA LEU A 8 -4.64 -12.48 -7.51
C LEU A 8 -3.87 -11.84 -6.35
N SER A 9 -2.61 -11.46 -6.57
CA SER A 9 -1.78 -10.80 -5.56
C SER A 9 -2.33 -9.43 -5.17
N ILE A 10 -2.86 -8.65 -6.13
CA ILE A 10 -3.56 -7.39 -5.84
C ILE A 10 -4.75 -7.63 -4.92
N ILE A 11 -5.62 -8.57 -5.28
CA ILE A 11 -6.85 -8.85 -4.51
C ILE A 11 -6.49 -9.30 -3.09
N ALA A 12 -5.56 -10.24 -2.97
CA ALA A 12 -5.10 -10.76 -1.69
C ALA A 12 -4.50 -9.65 -0.81
N ALA A 13 -3.58 -8.85 -1.35
CA ALA A 13 -2.95 -7.77 -0.61
C ALA A 13 -3.92 -6.66 -0.23
N PHE A 14 -4.84 -6.27 -1.11
CA PHE A 14 -5.86 -5.27 -0.81
C PHE A 14 -6.75 -5.72 0.36
N VAL A 15 -7.32 -6.93 0.27
CA VAL A 15 -8.22 -7.46 1.30
C VAL A 15 -7.47 -7.64 2.62
N PHE A 16 -6.26 -8.18 2.57
CA PHE A 16 -5.42 -8.35 3.76
C PHE A 16 -5.06 -7.00 4.41
N THR A 17 -4.59 -6.03 3.62
CA THR A 17 -4.24 -4.69 4.13
C THR A 17 -5.45 -4.03 4.76
N ARG A 18 -6.62 -4.13 4.12
CA ARG A 18 -7.86 -3.59 4.66
C ARG A 18 -8.25 -4.24 5.97
N TRP A 19 -8.18 -5.57 6.03
CA TRP A 19 -8.42 -6.31 7.27
C TRP A 19 -7.44 -5.85 8.36
N VAL A 20 -6.16 -5.68 8.04
CA VAL A 20 -5.17 -5.17 9.01
C VAL A 20 -5.50 -3.75 9.47
N THR A 21 -5.78 -2.83 8.56
CA THR A 21 -6.01 -1.41 8.89
C THR A 21 -7.33 -1.16 9.62
N GLU A 22 -8.32 -2.04 9.45
CA GLU A 22 -9.60 -1.96 10.17
C GLU A 22 -9.57 -2.66 11.54
N ASN A 23 -8.81 -3.76 11.69
CA ASN A 23 -8.77 -4.54 12.93
C ASN A 23 -7.64 -4.13 13.88
N PHE A 24 -6.53 -3.64 13.35
CA PHE A 24 -5.39 -3.18 14.15
C PHE A 24 -5.31 -1.66 14.06
N LYS A 25 -5.23 -0.99 15.21
CA LYS A 25 -5.00 0.46 15.29
C LYS A 25 -3.55 0.81 14.94
N PHE A 26 -3.09 0.43 13.76
CA PHE A 26 -1.77 0.74 13.24
C PHE A 26 -1.72 2.21 12.84
N HIS A 27 -1.46 3.08 13.82
CA HIS A 27 -1.06 4.45 13.54
C HIS A 27 0.46 4.49 13.70
N VAL A 28 1.19 4.72 12.60
CA VAL A 28 2.59 5.18 12.67
C VAL A 28 2.53 6.59 13.25
N ARG A 29 2.46 6.68 14.59
CA ARG A 29 2.23 7.92 15.34
C ARG A 29 3.53 8.69 15.44
N SER A 30 3.64 9.76 14.67
CA SER A 30 4.37 10.97 15.07
C SER A 30 3.35 12.07 15.32
N GLU A 31 3.64 13.01 16.23
CA GLU A 31 2.71 14.09 16.61
C GLU A 31 2.32 15.01 15.44
N SER A 32 3.09 14.99 14.34
CA SER A 32 2.93 15.91 13.21
C SER A 32 2.52 15.25 11.88
N ILE A 33 2.85 13.96 11.68
CA ILE A 33 2.77 13.32 10.36
C ILE A 33 1.84 12.11 10.40
N TRP A 34 0.86 12.09 9.50
CA TRP A 34 0.03 10.95 9.19
C TRP A 34 0.50 10.33 7.88
N LEU A 35 1.54 9.51 7.98
CA LEU A 35 2.08 8.81 6.81
C LEU A 35 1.13 7.67 6.43
N HIS A 36 0.54 7.77 5.24
CA HIS A 36 -0.35 6.76 4.73
C HIS A 36 0.46 5.62 4.11
N HIS A 37 0.02 4.38 4.31
CA HIS A 37 0.70 3.21 3.75
C HIS A 37 0.73 3.23 2.21
N TRP A 38 -0.19 3.93 1.53
CA TRP A 38 -0.13 4.10 0.07
C TRP A 38 1.08 4.91 -0.38
N ILE A 39 1.53 5.88 0.42
CA ILE A 39 2.74 6.68 0.11
C ILE A 39 3.98 5.79 0.24
N ILE A 40 4.03 4.98 1.30
CA ILE A 40 5.12 4.02 1.52
C ILE A 40 5.15 3.00 0.37
N ALA A 41 3.99 2.45 0.00
CA ALA A 41 3.87 1.53 -1.12
C ALA A 41 4.34 2.17 -2.43
N ALA A 42 3.96 3.42 -2.71
CA ALA A 42 4.43 4.13 -3.90
C ALA A 42 5.96 4.33 -3.92
N ILE A 43 6.57 4.68 -2.78
CA ILE A 43 8.04 4.77 -2.67
C ILE A 43 8.70 3.41 -2.94
N ILE A 44 8.15 2.33 -2.38
CA ILE A 44 8.65 0.97 -2.62
C ILE A 44 8.54 0.61 -4.11
N MET A 45 7.43 0.96 -4.77
CA MET A 45 7.25 0.74 -6.22
C MET A 45 8.31 1.50 -7.04
N VAL A 46 8.64 2.73 -6.67
CA VAL A 46 9.71 3.50 -7.33
C VAL A 46 11.07 2.81 -7.16
N VAL A 47 11.38 2.32 -5.96
CA VAL A 47 12.61 1.55 -5.70
C VAL A 47 12.64 0.27 -6.54
N MET A 48 11.54 -0.49 -6.56
CA MET A 48 11.40 -1.71 -7.37
C MET A 48 11.63 -1.41 -8.86
N LEU A 49 11.09 -0.29 -9.36
CA LEU A 49 11.28 0.14 -10.74
C LEU A 49 12.76 0.42 -11.05
N VAL A 50 13.43 1.23 -10.21
CA VAL A 50 14.85 1.58 -10.40
C VAL A 50 15.75 0.34 -10.30
N MET A 51 15.40 -0.61 -9.44
CA MET A 51 16.12 -1.87 -9.28
C MET A 51 15.76 -2.93 -10.33
N LYS A 52 14.84 -2.63 -11.27
CA LYS A 52 14.34 -3.56 -12.29
C LYS A 52 13.82 -4.86 -11.69
N PHE A 53 13.01 -4.75 -10.64
CA PHE A 53 12.38 -5.91 -10.02
C PHE A 53 11.25 -6.45 -10.92
N GLU A 54 11.34 -7.70 -11.36
CA GLU A 54 10.42 -8.26 -12.36
C GLU A 54 9.28 -9.11 -11.79
N SER A 55 9.29 -9.42 -10.48
CA SER A 55 8.28 -10.30 -9.89
C SER A 55 6.88 -9.69 -9.87
N GLU A 56 5.95 -10.31 -10.59
CA GLU A 56 4.56 -9.87 -10.71
C GLU A 56 3.78 -10.06 -9.42
N ILE A 57 4.14 -11.06 -8.61
CA ILE A 57 3.58 -11.23 -7.27
C ILE A 57 3.93 -10.02 -6.41
N ALA A 58 5.21 -9.62 -6.38
CA ALA A 58 5.62 -8.46 -5.60
C ALA A 58 4.95 -7.17 -6.09
N TRP A 59 4.89 -6.95 -7.41
CA TRP A 59 4.18 -5.82 -7.99
C TRP A 59 2.69 -5.83 -7.63
N GLY A 60 2.04 -6.99 -7.66
CA GLY A 60 0.64 -7.14 -7.31
C GLY A 60 0.39 -6.88 -5.83
N LEU A 61 1.26 -7.39 -4.95
CA LEU A 61 1.17 -7.16 -3.50
C LEU A 61 1.28 -5.66 -3.17
N VAL A 62 2.32 -4.99 -3.66
CA VAL A 62 2.55 -3.56 -3.35
C VAL A 62 1.46 -2.68 -3.97
N THR A 63 0.98 -3.03 -5.18
CA THR A 63 -0.17 -2.36 -5.79
C THR A 63 -1.44 -2.52 -4.95
N GLY A 64 -1.75 -3.73 -4.46
CA GLY A 64 -2.91 -3.97 -3.61
C GLY A 64 -2.88 -3.17 -2.31
N ILE A 65 -1.70 -3.07 -1.67
CA ILE A 65 -1.47 -2.21 -0.50
C ILE A 65 -1.73 -0.74 -0.84
N ALA A 66 -1.20 -0.25 -1.97
CA ALA A 66 -1.38 1.13 -2.38
C ALA A 66 -2.86 1.47 -2.62
N LEU A 67 -3.60 0.58 -3.30
CA LEU A 67 -5.01 0.77 -3.62
C LEU A 67 -5.90 0.85 -2.38
N GLU A 68 -5.60 0.09 -1.32
CA GLU A 68 -6.33 0.17 -0.05
C GLU A 68 -6.27 1.59 0.53
N GLY A 69 -5.06 2.16 0.60
CA GLY A 69 -4.85 3.49 1.15
C GLY A 69 -5.39 4.60 0.27
N LEU A 70 -5.33 4.45 -1.06
CA LEU A 70 -5.95 5.39 -2.00
C LEU A 70 -7.48 5.40 -1.88
N GLY A 71 -8.11 4.28 -1.53
CA GLY A 71 -9.56 4.19 -1.30
C GLY A 71 -10.06 4.94 -0.06
N ARG A 72 -9.17 5.46 0.80
CA ARG A 72 -9.54 6.18 2.02
C ARG A 72 -9.87 7.65 1.72
N LYS A 73 -10.86 8.23 2.43
CA LYS A 73 -11.39 9.58 2.16
C LYS A 73 -10.46 10.73 2.54
N ASN A 74 -9.56 10.53 3.48
CA ASN A 74 -8.66 11.55 3.98
C ASN A 74 -7.24 11.16 3.62
N TRP A 75 -6.56 11.97 2.80
CA TRP A 75 -5.16 11.77 2.42
C TRP A 75 -4.24 12.78 3.09
N SER A 76 -4.73 13.54 4.08
CA SER A 76 -3.95 14.60 4.72
C SER A 76 -2.73 14.03 5.40
N ILE A 77 -1.54 14.34 4.89
CA ILE A 77 -0.25 13.91 5.45
C ILE A 77 0.04 14.65 6.77
N LEU A 78 -0.54 15.83 6.93
CA LEU A 78 -0.41 16.66 8.14
C LEU A 78 -1.68 16.53 8.97
N ARG A 79 -1.53 16.42 10.29
CA ARG A 79 -2.68 16.57 11.19
C ARG A 79 -3.05 18.06 11.17
N LYS A 80 -4.27 18.40 10.73
CA LYS A 80 -4.81 19.75 10.98
C LYS A 80 -4.83 19.94 12.51
N LYS A 81 -4.11 20.96 12.99
CA LYS A 81 -4.29 21.47 14.35
C LYS A 81 -5.66 22.13 14.46
#